data_AF-A0A967T0C3-F1
#
_entry.id   AF-A0A967T0C3-F1
#
_cell.length_a   1.000
_cell.length_b   1.000
_cell.length_c   1.000
_cell.angle_alpha   90.00
_cell.angle_beta   90.00
_cell.angle_gamma   90.00
#
_symmetry.space_group_name_H-M   'P 1'
#
loop_
_entity.id
_entity.type
_entity.pdbx_description
1 polymer ?
#
loop_
_entity_poly.entity_id
_entity_poly.type
_entity_poly.pdbx_seq_one_letter_code
_entity_poly.pdbx_strand_id
1 'polypeptide(L)'
;MIPNARAFNLRHQRLWLLAQKAIYWQKRNILLIADLHLGKSGHFRKSGIAVPEEVAQSNLNKLDDILELTSPEHLIILGDLFHSNINNEWKQFIEWRKKHTQL
;
A
#
# COMPACT_ATOMS: atom_id res chain seq x y z
N MET A 1 15.74 0.76 13.31
CA MET A 1 16.18 1.45 12.07
C MET A 1 15.48 0.75 10.92
N ILE A 2 14.80 1.45 10.02
CA ILE A 2 14.07 0.80 8.92
C ILE A 2 15.11 0.33 7.89
N PRO A 3 15.28 -0.99 7.66
CA PRO A 3 16.28 -1.50 6.74
C PRO A 3 16.05 -0.95 5.33
N ASN A 4 17.13 -0.62 4.62
CA ASN A 4 17.08 -0.11 3.25
C ASN A 4 16.23 1.18 3.05
N ALA A 5 16.00 1.95 4.12
CA ALA A 5 15.33 3.24 4.04
C ALA A 5 16.33 4.38 3.83
N ARG A 6 15.98 5.34 2.96
CA ARG A 6 16.77 6.56 2.73
C ARG A 6 16.08 7.75 3.38
N ALA A 7 16.82 8.51 4.19
CA ALA A 7 16.31 9.77 4.73
C ALA A 7 16.25 10.85 3.63
N PHE A 8 15.14 11.58 3.59
CA PHE A 8 14.92 12.73 2.72
C PHE A 8 14.33 13.88 3.55
N ASN A 9 14.94 15.08 3.45
CA ASN A 9 14.48 16.24 4.19
C ASN A 9 13.70 17.17 3.26
N LEU A 10 12.46 17.49 3.62
CA LEU A 10 11.59 18.41 2.88
C LEU A 10 10.86 19.32 3.85
N ARG A 11 10.93 20.65 3.65
CA ARG A 11 10.24 21.65 4.50
C ARG A 11 10.44 21.40 6.01
N HIS A 12 11.67 21.13 6.43
CA HIS A 12 12.04 20.81 7.82
C HIS A 12 11.41 19.53 8.40
N GLN A 13 10.94 18.63 7.55
CA GLN A 13 10.47 17.29 7.92
C GLN A 13 11.44 16.24 7.41
N ARG A 14 11.76 15.26 8.26
CA ARG A 14 12.50 14.06 7.85
C ARG A 14 11.51 12.98 7.43
N LEU A 15 11.62 12.56 6.18
CA LEU A 15 10.84 11.51 5.56
C LEU A 15 11.76 10.31 5.29
N TRP A 16 11.27 9.10 5.58
CA TRP A 16 12.00 7.86 5.26
C TRP A 16 11.42 7.27 3.98
N LEU A 17 12.21 7.30 2.91
CA LEU A 17 11.86 6.69 1.63
C LEU A 17 12.15 5.20 1.70
N LEU A 18 11.13 4.37 1.52
CA LEU A 18 11.21 2.92 1.63
C LEU A 18 11.33 2.27 0.25
N ALA A 19 12.11 1.19 0.14
CA ALA A 19 12.27 0.46 -1.12
C ALA A 19 10.93 -0.12 -1.65
N GLN A 20 9.95 -0.30 -0.76
CA GLN A 20 8.61 -0.78 -1.07
C GLN A 20 7.69 0.28 -1.71
N LYS A 21 8.24 1.41 -2.18
CA LYS A 21 7.49 2.55 -2.76
C LYS A 21 6.53 3.21 -1.77
N ALA A 22 7.00 3.39 -0.55
CA ALA A 22 6.26 4.07 0.51
C ALA A 22 7.14 5.13 1.19
N ILE A 23 6.50 6.09 1.87
CA ILE A 23 7.17 7.09 2.69
C ILE A 23 6.70 6.94 4.13
N TYR A 24 7.63 6.77 5.07
CA TYR A 24 7.31 6.83 6.49
C TYR A 24 7.70 8.19 7.08
N TRP A 25 6.69 8.94 7.55
CA TRP A 25 6.86 10.20 8.23
C TRP A 25 6.88 9.97 9.75
N GLN A 26 8.04 9.50 10.23
CA GLN A 26 8.25 9.07 11.61
C GLN A 26 7.79 10.09 12.67
N LYS A 27 8.06 11.39 12.46
CA LYS A 27 7.65 12.45 13.40
C LYS A 27 6.14 12.55 13.60
N ARG A 28 5.34 12.15 12.60
CA ARG A 28 3.88 12.15 12.65
C ARG A 28 3.30 10.75 12.88
N ASN A 29 4.14 9.73 12.89
CA ASN A 29 3.76 8.33 12.86
C ASN A 29 2.79 7.96 11.71
N ILE A 30 3.07 8.47 10.50
CA ILE A 30 2.24 8.26 9.31
C ILE A 30 3.00 7.45 8.27
N LEU A 31 2.34 6.44 7.69
CA LEU A 31 2.76 5.79 6.47
C LEU A 31 2.00 6.38 5.28
N LEU A 32 2.73 6.87 4.27
CA LEU A 32 2.16 7.38 3.03
C LEU A 32 2.46 6.40 1.90
N ILE A 33 1.41 6.04 1.15
CA ILE A 33 1.49 5.25 -0.08
C ILE A 33 0.66 5.92 -1.17
N ALA A 34 0.95 5.62 -2.43
CA ALA A 34 0.18 6.08 -3.57
C ALA A 34 -0.03 4.91 -4.53
N ASP A 35 -1.02 5.03 -5.43
CA ASP A 35 -1.11 4.20 -6.63
C ASP A 35 -1.15 2.68 -6.34
N LEU A 36 -1.89 2.26 -5.31
CA LEU A 36 -2.07 0.84 -4.99
C LEU A 36 -2.73 0.06 -6.14
N HIS A 37 -3.59 0.73 -6.93
CA HIS A 37 -4.21 0.19 -8.13
C HIS A 37 -4.88 -1.18 -7.93
N LEU A 38 -5.63 -1.33 -6.84
CA LEU A 38 -6.40 -2.54 -6.57
C LEU A 38 -7.46 -2.70 -7.66
N GLY A 39 -7.39 -3.80 -8.41
CA GLY A 39 -8.28 -4.16 -9.52
C GLY A 39 -7.61 -4.34 -10.87
N LYS A 40 -6.31 -4.04 -10.99
CA LYS A 40 -5.60 -4.09 -12.27
C LYS A 40 -5.47 -5.52 -12.82
N SER A 41 -5.35 -6.52 -11.94
CA SER A 41 -5.23 -7.94 -12.35
C SER A 41 -6.52 -8.45 -13.00
N GLY A 42 -7.68 -7.97 -12.54
CA GLY A 42 -8.97 -8.29 -13.12
C GLY A 42 -9.19 -7.64 -14.50
N HIS A 43 -8.68 -6.42 -14.70
CA HIS A 43 -8.79 -5.71 -15.99
C HIS A 43 -7.97 -6.40 -17.10
N PHE A 44 -6.73 -6.82 -16.80
CA PHE A 44 -5.91 -7.56 -17.75
C PHE A 44 -6.52 -8.93 -18.09
N ARG A 45 -7.10 -9.63 -17.10
CA ARG A 45 -7.86 -10.88 -17.33
C ARG A 45 -9.06 -10.67 -18.26
N LYS A 46 -9.83 -9.60 -18.08
CA LYS A 46 -10.94 -9.24 -19.00
C LYS A 46 -10.47 -8.93 -20.43
N SER A 47 -9.20 -8.55 -20.60
CA SER A 47 -8.58 -8.27 -21.89
C SER A 47 -7.88 -9.50 -22.50
N GLY A 48 -8.08 -10.71 -21.94
CA GLY A 48 -7.51 -11.96 -22.44
C GLY A 48 -6.08 -12.25 -21.97
N ILE A 49 -5.51 -11.42 -21.11
CA ILE A 49 -4.17 -11.63 -20.53
C ILE A 49 -4.32 -12.37 -19.20
N ALA A 50 -3.82 -13.59 -19.12
CA ALA A 50 -3.85 -14.36 -17.88
C ALA A 50 -2.94 -13.69 -16.83
N VAL A 51 -3.56 -13.03 -15.84
CA VAL A 51 -2.86 -12.51 -14.67
C VAL A 51 -3.20 -13.38 -13.46
N PRO A 52 -2.22 -13.99 -12.79
CA PRO A 52 -2.44 -14.80 -11.60
C PRO A 52 -3.07 -13.97 -10.47
N GLU A 53 -3.98 -14.57 -9.70
CA GLU A 53 -4.68 -13.90 -8.59
C GLU A 53 -3.74 -13.58 -7.42
N GLU A 54 -2.64 -14.32 -7.34
CA GLU A 54 -1.52 -14.16 -6.41
C GLU A 54 -0.87 -12.77 -6.51
N VAL A 55 -1.00 -12.08 -7.66
CA VAL A 55 -0.44 -10.74 -7.85
C VAL A 55 -1.16 -9.68 -7.00
N ALA A 56 -2.49 -9.79 -6.83
CA ALA A 56 -3.24 -8.87 -5.98
C ALA A 56 -2.99 -9.15 -4.49
N GLN A 57 -2.96 -10.44 -4.12
CA GLN A 57 -2.58 -10.87 -2.78
C GLN A 57 -1.16 -10.40 -2.41
N SER A 58 -0.25 -10.35 -3.40
CA SER A 58 1.12 -9.83 -3.21
C SER A 58 1.16 -8.35 -2.80
N ASN A 59 0.21 -7.51 -3.23
CA ASN A 59 0.22 -6.08 -2.88
C ASN A 59 -0.23 -5.83 -1.44
N LEU A 60 -1.29 -6.51 -0.98
CA LEU A 60 -1.75 -6.39 0.41
C LEU A 60 -0.72 -6.99 1.38
N ASN A 61 -0.10 -8.12 1.03
CA ASN A 61 0.97 -8.70 1.86
C ASN A 61 2.18 -7.74 1.99
N LYS A 62 2.58 -7.07 0.90
CA LYS A 62 3.63 -6.03 0.97
C LYS A 62 3.24 -4.86 1.85
N LEU A 63 1.95 -4.49 1.87
CA LEU A 63 1.47 -3.44 2.75
C LEU A 63 1.57 -3.90 4.21
N ASP A 64 1.18 -5.14 4.52
CA ASP A 64 1.34 -5.74 5.85
C ASP A 64 2.80 -5.73 6.30
N ASP A 65 3.74 -6.16 5.45
CA ASP A 65 5.17 -6.14 5.76
C ASP A 65 5.66 -4.73 6.16
N ILE A 66 5.18 -3.68 5.49
CA ILE A 66 5.57 -2.29 5.79
C ILE A 66 4.88 -1.80 7.07
N LEU A 67 3.62 -2.19 7.29
CA LEU A 67 2.88 -1.84 8.50
C LEU A 67 3.53 -2.48 9.74
N GLU A 68 3.95 -3.73 9.66
CA GLU A 68 4.70 -4.39 10.74
C GLU A 68 6.03 -3.67 10.98
N LEU A 69 6.75 -3.35 9.91
CA LEU A 69 8.06 -2.71 9.98
C LEU A 69 8.02 -1.29 10.57
N THR A 70 6.93 -0.55 10.34
CA THR A 70 6.83 0.88 10.69
C THR A 70 5.86 1.18 11.82
N SER A 71 4.93 0.27 12.12
CA SER A 71 3.86 0.39 13.13
C SER A 71 3.22 1.80 13.14
N PRO A 72 2.71 2.29 11.99
CA PRO A 72 2.18 3.64 11.91
C PRO A 72 0.86 3.76 12.65
N GLU A 73 0.54 4.97 13.12
CA GLU A 73 -0.77 5.30 13.68
C GLU A 73 -1.78 5.64 12.58
N HIS A 74 -1.30 6.16 11.45
CA HIS A 74 -2.13 6.47 10.29
C HIS A 74 -1.53 5.94 8.99
N LEU A 75 -2.40 5.39 8.15
CA LEU A 75 -2.11 5.09 6.75
C LEU A 75 -2.81 6.12 5.85
N ILE A 76 -2.04 6.88 5.07
CA ILE A 76 -2.58 7.83 4.09
C ILE A 76 -2.30 7.32 2.68
N ILE A 77 -3.37 7.18 1.89
CA ILE A 77 -3.32 6.76 0.49
C ILE A 77 -3.52 7.99 -0.40
N LEU A 78 -2.46 8.40 -1.09
CA LEU A 78 -2.38 9.62 -1.89
C LEU A 78 -2.95 9.44 -3.31
N GLY A 79 -4.16 8.89 -3.42
CA GLY A 79 -4.86 8.68 -4.69
C GLY A 79 -4.73 7.27 -5.28
N ASP A 80 -5.52 7.02 -6.33
CA ASP A 80 -5.53 5.80 -7.16
C ASP A 80 -5.50 4.48 -6.39
N LEU A 81 -6.41 4.38 -5.40
CA LEU A 81 -6.61 3.18 -4.61
C LEU A 81 -7.22 2.04 -5.44
N PHE A 82 -8.20 2.34 -6.29
CA PHE A 82 -8.94 1.34 -7.07
C PHE A 82 -8.91 1.63 -8.57
N HIS A 83 -8.84 0.58 -9.38
CA HIS A 83 -8.98 0.69 -10.83
C HIS A 83 -10.44 0.42 -11.22
N SER A 84 -11.23 1.49 -11.41
CA SER A 84 -12.59 1.48 -11.96
C SER A 84 -13.62 0.64 -11.16
N ASN A 85 -14.05 -0.49 -11.70
CA ASN A 85 -15.23 -1.23 -11.24
C ASN A 85 -14.92 -2.16 -10.07
N ILE A 86 -15.92 -2.35 -9.20
CA ILE A 86 -15.89 -3.32 -8.11
C ILE A 86 -15.54 -4.71 -8.64
N ASN A 87 -14.55 -5.36 -8.02
CA ASN A 87 -14.06 -6.68 -8.37
C ASN A 87 -13.57 -7.44 -7.12
N ASN A 88 -12.96 -8.62 -7.30
CA ASN A 88 -12.52 -9.44 -6.16
C ASN A 88 -11.47 -8.75 -5.27
N GLU A 89 -10.60 -7.92 -5.85
CA GLU A 89 -9.58 -7.18 -5.11
C GLU A 89 -10.20 -6.15 -4.15
N TRP A 90 -11.38 -5.62 -4.49
CA TRP A 90 -12.17 -4.78 -3.57
C TRP A 90 -12.63 -5.57 -2.35
N LYS A 91 -13.11 -6.79 -2.54
CA LYS A 91 -13.51 -7.67 -1.43
C LYS A 91 -12.31 -8.02 -0.55
N GLN A 92 -11.17 -8.35 -1.17
CA GLN A 92 -9.92 -8.61 -0.45
C GLN A 92 -9.47 -7.40 0.37
N PHE A 93 -9.55 -6.19 -0.19
CA PHE A 93 -9.24 -4.96 0.55
C PHE A 93 -10.18 -4.72 1.73
N ILE A 94 -11.49 -4.95 1.57
CA ILE A 94 -12.45 -4.83 2.68
C ILE A 94 -12.09 -5.81 3.81
N GLU A 95 -11.82 -7.08 3.47
CA GLU A 95 -11.43 -8.08 4.48
C GLU A 95 -10.09 -7.73 5.13
N TRP A 96 -9.14 -7.21 4.35
CA TRP A 96 -7.88 -6.70 4.87
C TRP A 96 -8.08 -5.53 5.85
N ARG A 97 -8.92 -4.54 5.50
CA ARG A 97 -9.21 -3.39 6.35
C ARG A 97 -9.90 -3.80 7.66
N LYS A 98 -10.76 -4.82 7.64
CA LYS A 98 -11.39 -5.39 8.85
C LYS A 98 -10.38 -6.00 9.81
N LYS A 99 -9.23 -6.50 9.33
CA LYS A 99 -8.15 -7.02 10.18
C LYS A 99 -7.28 -5.91 10.78
N HIS A 100 -7.32 -4.71 10.21
CA HIS A 100 -6.52 -3.55 10.61
C HIS A 100 -7.40 -2.41 11.15
N THR A 101 -8.31 -2.71 12.08
CA THR A 101 -9.31 -1.76 12.60
C THR A 101 -8.71 -0.47 13.15
N GLN A 102 -7.48 -0.53 13.65
CA GLN A 102 -6.71 0.56 14.22
C GLN A 102 -6.18 1.60 13.23
N LEU A 103 -6.14 1.30 11.92
CA LEU A 103 -5.56 2.15 10.87
C LEU A 103 -6.55 3.02 10.10
#